data_AF-A0A378R7F0-F1
#
_entry.id   AF-A0A378R7F0-F1
#
_cell.length_a   1.000
_cell.length_b   1.000
_cell.length_c   1.000
_cell.angle_alpha   90.00
_cell.angle_beta   90.00
_cell.angle_gamma   90.00
#
_symmetry.space_group_name_H-M   'P 1'
#
loop_
_entity.id
_entity.type
_entity.pdbx_description
1 polymer ?
#
loop_
_entity_poly.entity_id
_entity_poly.type
_entity_poly.pdbx_seq_one_letter_code
_entity_poly.pdbx_strand_id
1 'polypeptide(L)' 'MTTYLNLTTNQTAKVNSQKADDNGDVWVEIDGGMPVKRNWDEFISEFNCMVKEH' A
#
# COMPACT_ATOMS: atom_id res chain seq x y z
N MET A 1 -0.89 -3.02 11.03
CA MET A 1 -0.51 -2.63 9.66
C MET A 1 -1.72 -2.81 8.79
N THR A 2 -1.94 -1.94 7.80
CA THR A 2 -3.09 -2.04 6.91
C THR A 2 -2.66 -2.70 5.61
N THR A 3 -3.37 -3.75 5.24
CA THR A 3 -3.14 -4.51 4.01
C THR A 3 -4.16 -4.08 2.97
N TYR A 4 -3.74 -3.91 1.73
CA TYR A 4 -4.57 -3.54 0.60
C TYR A 4 -4.41 -4.55 -0.54
N LEU A 5 -5.46 -4.73 -1.33
CA LEU A 5 -5.50 -5.63 -2.47
C LEU A 5 -5.72 -4.82 -3.75
N ASN A 6 -4.88 -5.06 -4.75
CA ASN A 6 -5.13 -4.65 -6.12
C ASN A 6 -5.95 -5.75 -6.81
N LEU A 7 -7.23 -5.48 -7.06
CA LEU A 7 -8.16 -6.44 -7.67
C LEU A 7 -7.86 -6.72 -9.16
N THR A 8 -7.11 -5.85 -9.83
CA THR A 8 -6.76 -6.00 -11.24
C THR A 8 -5.58 -6.95 -11.42
N THR A 9 -4.56 -6.82 -10.57
CA THR A 9 -3.33 -7.63 -10.65
C THR A 9 -3.30 -8.77 -9.63
N ASN A 10 -4.29 -8.84 -8.73
CA ASN A 10 -4.35 -9.78 -7.61
C ASN A 10 -3.12 -9.71 -6.68
N GLN A 11 -2.54 -8.50 -6.56
CA GLN A 11 -1.38 -8.23 -5.71
C GLN A 11 -1.80 -7.69 -4.36
N THR A 12 -1.04 -8.02 -3.32
CA THR A 12 -1.29 -7.54 -1.96
C THR A 12 -0.21 -6.55 -1.57
N ALA A 13 -0.60 -5.42 -0.98
CA ALA A 13 0.33 -4.43 -0.46
C ALA A 13 0.12 -4.16 1.02
N LYS A 14 1.20 -4.09 1.79
CA LYS A 14 1.19 -3.70 3.19
C LYS A 14 1.76 -2.30 3.34
N VAL A 15 1.00 -1.40 3.94
CA VAL A 15 1.49 -0.05 4.23
C VAL A 15 2.21 -0.07 5.58
N ASN A 16 3.52 0.17 5.55
CA ASN A 16 4.40 0.14 6.69
C ASN A 16 4.53 1.51 7.38
N SER A 17 4.04 2.57 6.74
CA SER A 17 4.01 3.93 7.30
C SER A 17 2.71 4.22 8.03
N GLN A 18 2.78 4.93 9.17
CA GLN A 18 1.58 5.43 9.87
C GLN A 18 0.92 6.62 9.17
N LYS A 19 1.73 7.43 8.47
CA LYS A 19 1.32 8.61 7.69
C LYS A 19 2.25 8.77 6.49
N ALA A 20 1.78 9.50 5.48
CA ALA A 20 2.64 9.93 4.39
C ALA A 20 3.73 10.91 4.88
N ASP A 21 4.86 10.96 4.18
CA ASP A 21 5.90 11.96 4.39
C ASP A 21 5.51 13.33 3.77
N ASP A 22 6.41 14.31 3.87
CA ASP A 22 6.14 15.68 3.39
C ASP A 22 5.90 15.77 1.87
N ASN A 23 6.27 14.73 1.12
CA ASN A 23 6.01 14.61 -0.32
C ASN A 23 4.73 13.82 -0.62
N GLY A 24 4.01 13.34 0.39
CA GLY A 24 2.84 12.49 0.21
C GLY A 24 3.16 11.02 -0.02
N ASP A 25 4.41 10.58 0.24
CA ASP A 25 4.81 9.19 0.02
C ASP A 25 4.64 8.31 1.26
N VAL A 26 4.28 7.06 1.03
CA VAL A 26 4.23 5.99 2.04
C VAL A 26 5.18 4.85 1.66
N TRP A 27 5.69 4.15 2.67
CA TRP A 27 6.42 2.90 2.46
C TRP A 27 5.45 1.74 2.36
N VAL A 28 5.51 1.03 1.24
CA VAL A 28 4.64 -0.11 0.94
C VAL A 28 5.47 -1.34 0.59
N GLU A 29 5.05 -2.49 1.09
CA GLU A 29 5.58 -3.81 0.74
C GLU A 29 4.57 -4.51 -0.17
N ILE A 30 4.95 -4.79 -1.41
CA ILE A 30 4.08 -5.46 -2.39
C ILE A 30 4.49 -6.94 -2.47
N ASP A 31 3.53 -7.83 -2.28
CA ASP A 31 3.67 -9.30 -2.34
C ASP A 31 4.84 -9.85 -1.50
N GLY A 32 5.10 -9.26 -0.33
CA GLY A 32 6.19 -9.68 0.56
C GLY A 32 7.59 -9.27 0.06
N GLY A 33 7.68 -8.38 -0.93
CA GLY A 33 8.93 -7.87 -1.47
C GLY A 33 9.64 -6.87 -0.55
N MET A 34 10.64 -6.16 -1.09
CA MET A 34 11.26 -5.07 -0.34
C MET A 34 10.34 -3.85 -0.27
N PRO A 35 10.28 -3.13 0.88
CA PRO A 35 9.52 -1.90 0.97
C PRO A 35 9.99 -0.86 -0.05
N VAL A 36 9.05 -0.26 -0.76
CA VAL A 36 9.27 0.82 -1.73
C VAL A 36 8.46 2.06 -1.33
N LYS A 37 8.96 3.25 -1.66
CA LYS A 37 8.16 4.48 -1.53
C LYS A 37 7.18 4.59 -2.69
N ARG A 38 5.93 4.96 -2.38
CA ARG A 38 4.89 5.27 -3.36
C ARG A 38 4.08 6.45 -2.87
N ASN A 39 3.65 7.31 -3.79
CA ASN A 39 2.69 8.36 -3.47
C ASN A 39 1.38 7.75 -2.98
N TRP A 40 0.80 8.30 -1.92
CA TRP A 40 -0.39 7.76 -1.28
C TRP A 40 -1.62 7.76 -2.20
N ASP A 41 -1.83 8.83 -2.96
CA ASP A 41 -3.02 8.97 -3.80
C ASP A 41 -2.96 8.00 -4.99
N GLU A 42 -1.80 7.88 -5.62
CA GLU A 42 -1.56 6.87 -6.65
C GLU A 42 -1.71 5.44 -6.10
N PHE A 43 -1.16 5.20 -4.92
CA PHE A 43 -1.23 3.90 -4.26
C PHE A 43 -2.68 3.47 -4.01
N ILE A 44 -3.52 4.34 -3.42
CA ILE A 44 -4.92 4.01 -3.15
C ILE A 44 -5.74 3.86 -4.44
N SER A 45 -5.37 4.56 -5.52
CA SER A 45 -5.99 4.35 -6.83
C SER A 45 -5.71 2.95 -7.40
N GLU A 46 -4.52 2.38 -7.15
CA GLU A 46 -4.14 1.04 -7.58
C GLU A 46 -4.62 -0.07 -6.63
N PHE A 47 -4.46 0.16 -5.32
CA PHE A 47 -4.77 -0.77 -4.24
C PHE A 47 -6.03 -0.31 -3.49
N ASN A 48 -7.15 -0.31 -4.22
CA ASN A 48 -8.42 0.30 -3.80
C ASN A 48 -9.25 -0.54 -2.81
N CYS A 49 -8.81 -1.75 -2.45
CA CYS A 49 -9.53 -2.63 -1.54
C CYS A 49 -8.76 -2.83 -0.24
N MET A 50 -9.25 -2.27 0.87
CA MET A 50 -8.66 -2.46 2.19
C MET A 50 -9.03 -3.84 2.74
N VAL A 51 -8.02 -4.66 3.03
CA VAL A 51 -8.18 -5.96 3.67
C VAL A 51 -7.91 -5.78 5.16
N LYS A 52 -8.95 -5.88 6.00
CA LYS A 52 -8.76 -6.00 7.44
C LYS A 52 -8.32 -7.43 7.75
N GLU A 53 -7.07 -7.61 8.14
CA GLU A 53 -6.64 -8.84 8.79
C GLU A 53 -7.34 -8.93 10.17
N HIS A 54 -8.01 -10.06 10.43
CA HIS A 54 -8.80 -10.36 11.63
C HIS A 54 -7.94 -11.02 12.72
#